data_AF-A0A828S105-F1
#
_entry.id   AF-A0A828S105-F1
#
_cell.length_a   1.000
_cell.length_b   1.000
_cell.length_c   1.000
_cell.angle_alpha   90.00
_cell.angle_beta   90.00
_cell.angle_gamma   90.00
#
_symmetry.space_group_name_H-M   'P 1'
#
loop_
_entity.id
_entity.type
_entity.pdbx_description
1 polymer ?
#
loop_
_entity_poly.entity_id
_entity_poly.type
_entity_poly.pdbx_seq_one_letter_code
_entity_poly.pdbx_strand_id
1 'polypeptide(L)'
;MEQFLVEIDYVLELLNQAHWTDYLVITLMYLILILMMIGKWKKSKRQIWYNYLWLMLCPPVGIYLVSQNRKIKKKEKKQVITISVTGWAIILSSIFIYLGWMPKPQYQESLNQSHVGLEVRPSHQELQVHFIDIGQGDSTLIIYDDFHILIDGGNNGAEDILLNYLEAVGVDDLEIVVATHPDADHIGGLAEVLQTYSVDLIIDSGEAHTSQTYKAYLKQVEEQKQLGAQYLEDDDLVFELADGVTFEVIETGDDNGDRNNNSVVTKLTYNDVAFLFTGDMESDVEKKILSRDLDVDILKAGHHGSKTSSSMAFLEVVKPKTVVISAGKNNTYGHPHPVLLNRLKAYTEDIYVTADLGHIVITTDGQTYEVETVK
;
A
#
# COMPACT_ATOMS: atom_id res chain seq x y z
N MET A 1 -7.23 13.69 -55.26
CA MET A 1 -5.91 13.22 -54.81
C MET A 1 -5.18 14.30 -54.04
N GLU A 2 -5.09 15.55 -54.53
CA GLU A 2 -4.47 16.65 -53.77
C GLU A 2 -5.18 16.94 -52.44
N GLN A 3 -6.52 16.94 -52.42
CA GLN A 3 -7.30 17.09 -51.18
C GLN A 3 -7.14 15.93 -50.18
N PHE A 4 -6.68 14.77 -50.65
CA PHE A 4 -6.41 13.58 -49.83
C PHE A 4 -4.99 13.59 -49.24
N LEU A 5 -4.04 14.26 -49.91
CA LEU A 5 -2.68 14.44 -49.39
C LEU A 5 -2.64 15.49 -48.27
N VAL A 6 -3.47 16.54 -48.37
CA VAL A 6 -3.63 17.55 -47.31
C VAL A 6 -4.23 16.96 -46.02
N GLU A 7 -5.18 16.02 -46.14
CA GLU A 7 -5.74 15.32 -44.97
C GLU A 7 -4.73 14.34 -44.33
N ILE A 8 -3.82 13.77 -45.12
CA ILE A 8 -2.75 12.90 -44.61
C ILE A 8 -1.70 13.73 -43.85
N ASP A 9 -1.27 14.86 -44.40
CA ASP A 9 -0.28 15.72 -43.74
C ASP A 9 -0.83 16.29 -42.42
N TYR A 10 -2.12 16.65 -42.38
CA TYR A 10 -2.79 17.10 -41.15
C TYR A 10 -2.87 16.00 -40.07
N VAL A 11 -3.10 14.74 -40.48
CA VAL A 11 -3.11 13.59 -39.57
C VAL A 11 -1.70 13.24 -39.08
N LEU A 12 -0.69 13.37 -39.93
CA LEU A 12 0.71 13.15 -39.56
C LEU A 12 1.24 14.23 -38.59
N GLU A 13 0.76 15.47 -38.72
CA GLU A 13 1.09 16.57 -37.81
C GLU A 13 0.43 16.40 -36.43
N LEU A 14 -0.81 15.91 -36.38
CA LEU A 14 -1.49 15.49 -35.15
C LEU A 14 -0.80 14.30 -34.46
N LEU A 15 -0.25 13.35 -35.23
CA LEU A 15 0.49 12.20 -34.70
C LEU A 15 1.83 12.60 -34.05
N ASN A 16 2.41 13.73 -34.47
CA ASN A 16 3.69 14.19 -33.96
C ASN A 16 3.58 14.98 -32.64
N GLN A 17 2.36 15.31 -32.20
CA GLN A 17 2.08 16.07 -30.97
C GLN A 17 1.31 15.27 -29.89
N ALA A 18 1.09 13.98 -30.13
CA ALA A 18 0.19 13.14 -29.34
C ALA A 18 0.87 12.48 -28.11
N HIS A 19 0.22 12.52 -26.95
CA HIS A 19 0.59 11.78 -25.73
C HIS A 19 -0.08 10.38 -25.72
N TRP A 20 0.38 9.46 -24.86
CA TRP A 20 0.02 8.03 -24.92
C TRP A 20 -1.49 7.69 -24.91
N THR A 21 -2.34 8.53 -24.32
CA THR A 21 -3.80 8.40 -24.35
C THR A 21 -4.39 8.55 -25.77
N ASP A 22 -3.65 9.18 -26.68
CA ASP A 22 -4.09 9.46 -28.05
C ASP A 22 -3.99 8.23 -28.96
N TYR A 23 -3.14 7.24 -28.65
CA TYR A 23 -3.06 6.01 -29.46
C TYR A 23 -4.35 5.20 -29.44
N LEU A 24 -5.04 5.17 -28.30
CA LEU A 24 -6.35 4.51 -28.18
C LEU A 24 -7.40 5.24 -29.04
N VAL A 25 -7.37 6.57 -29.01
CA VAL A 25 -8.28 7.44 -29.78
C VAL A 25 -8.01 7.31 -31.28
N ILE A 26 -6.75 7.31 -31.71
CA ILE A 26 -6.33 7.12 -33.11
C ILE A 26 -6.75 5.73 -33.61
N THR A 27 -6.59 4.70 -32.79
CA THR A 27 -7.01 3.33 -33.14
C THR A 27 -8.53 3.24 -33.26
N LEU A 28 -9.28 3.91 -32.35
CA LEU A 28 -10.74 4.02 -32.42
C LEU A 28 -11.19 4.77 -33.68
N MET A 29 -10.51 5.85 -34.05
CA MET A 29 -10.78 6.64 -35.25
C MET A 29 -10.54 5.82 -36.52
N TYR A 30 -9.47 5.04 -36.58
CA TYR A 30 -9.22 4.10 -37.68
C TYR A 30 -10.33 3.06 -37.79
N LEU A 31 -10.78 2.51 -36.66
CA LEU A 31 -11.88 1.54 -36.61
C LEU A 31 -13.19 2.15 -37.13
N ILE A 32 -13.50 3.38 -36.70
CA ILE A 32 -14.69 4.13 -37.12
C ILE A 32 -14.65 4.45 -38.61
N LEU A 33 -13.51 4.90 -39.15
CA LEU A 33 -13.33 5.16 -40.57
C LEU A 33 -13.53 3.89 -41.42
N ILE A 34 -13.00 2.75 -40.96
CA ILE A 34 -13.22 1.45 -41.61
C ILE A 34 -14.71 1.08 -41.60
N LEU A 35 -15.40 1.26 -40.47
CA LEU A 35 -16.84 0.99 -40.33
C LEU A 35 -17.70 1.91 -41.21
N MET A 36 -17.35 3.20 -41.32
CA MET A 36 -18.03 4.18 -42.18
C MET A 36 -17.88 3.84 -43.67
N MET A 37 -16.73 3.31 -44.07
CA MET A 37 -16.51 2.85 -45.45
C MET A 37 -17.38 1.63 -45.80
N ILE A 38 -17.62 0.71 -44.85
CA ILE A 38 -18.44 -0.49 -45.05
C ILE A 38 -19.91 -0.14 -45.38
N GLY A 39 -20.44 0.95 -44.81
CA GLY A 39 -21.82 1.41 -45.04
C GLY A 39 -22.13 1.76 -46.50
N LYS A 40 -21.12 2.21 -47.25
CA LYS A 40 -21.26 2.68 -48.64
C LYS A 40 -21.12 1.57 -49.70
N TRP A 41 -20.95 0.30 -49.31
CA TRP A 41 -20.60 -0.76 -50.25
C TRP A 41 -21.77 -1.67 -50.65
N LYS A 42 -21.76 -2.10 -51.93
CA LYS A 42 -22.76 -3.00 -52.54
C LYS A 42 -22.96 -4.28 -51.70
N LYS A 43 -24.22 -4.62 -51.44
CA LYS A 43 -24.67 -5.75 -50.59
C LYS A 43 -24.01 -7.09 -50.93
N SER A 44 -23.66 -7.31 -52.21
CA SER A 44 -23.04 -8.54 -52.70
C SER A 44 -21.60 -8.79 -52.22
N LYS A 45 -20.88 -7.77 -51.72
CA LYS A 45 -19.49 -7.90 -51.24
C LYS A 45 -19.31 -7.75 -49.72
N ARG A 46 -20.36 -7.38 -48.97
CA ARG A 46 -20.26 -7.10 -47.51
C ARG A 46 -19.72 -8.27 -46.70
N GLN A 47 -20.16 -9.51 -46.98
CA GLN A 47 -19.72 -10.69 -46.24
C GLN A 47 -18.21 -10.97 -46.40
N ILE A 48 -17.66 -10.69 -47.58
CA ILE A 48 -16.22 -10.87 -47.82
C ILE A 48 -15.43 -9.87 -46.97
N TRP A 49 -15.90 -8.63 -46.88
CA TRP A 49 -15.27 -7.56 -46.09
C TRP A 49 -15.42 -7.75 -44.58
N TYR A 50 -16.55 -8.27 -44.09
CA TYR A 50 -16.68 -8.68 -42.69
C TYR A 50 -15.65 -9.72 -42.28
N ASN A 51 -15.36 -10.69 -43.15
CA ASN A 51 -14.32 -11.69 -42.87
C ASN A 51 -12.91 -11.05 -42.84
N TYR A 52 -12.66 -10.01 -43.64
CA TYR A 52 -11.41 -9.24 -43.58
C TYR A 52 -11.30 -8.35 -42.33
N LEU A 53 -12.41 -7.82 -41.83
CA LEU A 53 -12.42 -7.04 -40.59
C LEU A 53 -12.06 -7.94 -39.39
N TRP A 54 -12.62 -9.14 -39.34
CA TRP A 54 -12.23 -10.14 -38.33
C TRP A 54 -10.77 -10.58 -38.46
N LEU A 55 -10.18 -10.59 -39.66
CA LEU A 55 -8.74 -10.84 -39.82
C LEU A 55 -7.87 -9.78 -39.15
N MET A 56 -8.36 -8.54 -39.07
CA MET A 56 -7.65 -7.44 -38.43
C MET A 56 -7.88 -7.42 -36.92
N LEU A 57 -9.08 -7.75 -36.44
CA LEU A 57 -9.43 -7.65 -35.02
C LEU A 57 -9.18 -8.93 -34.21
N CYS A 58 -9.37 -10.10 -34.82
CA CYS A 58 -9.16 -11.39 -34.19
C CYS A 58 -8.70 -12.41 -35.24
N PRO A 59 -7.38 -12.48 -35.53
CA PRO A 59 -6.84 -13.25 -36.65
C PRO A 59 -7.27 -14.71 -36.69
N PRO A 60 -7.37 -15.46 -35.57
CA PRO A 60 -7.86 -16.83 -35.60
C PRO A 60 -9.28 -16.92 -36.18
N VAL A 61 -10.17 -16.03 -35.75
CA VAL A 61 -11.56 -15.95 -36.23
C VAL A 61 -11.59 -15.50 -37.69
N GLY A 62 -10.83 -14.48 -38.06
CA GLY A 62 -10.75 -14.00 -39.44
C GLY A 62 -10.20 -15.02 -40.43
N ILE A 63 -9.11 -15.72 -40.08
CA ILE A 63 -8.51 -16.78 -40.90
C ILE A 63 -9.53 -17.90 -41.09
N TYR A 64 -10.21 -18.31 -40.03
CA TYR A 64 -11.27 -19.31 -40.10
C TYR A 64 -12.39 -18.86 -41.05
N LEU A 65 -12.92 -17.64 -40.89
CA LEU A 65 -14.00 -17.12 -41.72
C LEU A 65 -13.60 -16.97 -43.21
N VAL A 66 -12.38 -16.52 -43.51
CA VAL A 66 -11.87 -16.46 -44.90
C VAL A 66 -11.63 -17.85 -45.49
N SER A 67 -11.15 -18.80 -44.69
CA SER A 67 -10.95 -20.19 -45.12
C SER A 67 -12.26 -20.84 -45.56
N GLN A 68 -13.36 -20.58 -44.85
CA GLN A 68 -14.68 -21.14 -45.11
C GLN A 68 -15.45 -20.43 -46.25
N ASN A 69 -15.05 -19.22 -46.65
CA ASN A 69 -15.80 -18.45 -47.64
C ASN A 69 -15.65 -18.99 -49.08
N ARG A 70 -16.66 -19.67 -49.61
CA ARG A 70 -16.64 -20.29 -50.95
C ARG A 70 -16.54 -19.31 -52.12
N LYS A 71 -16.79 -18.01 -51.89
CA LYS A 71 -16.76 -16.97 -52.92
C LYS A 71 -15.36 -16.39 -53.17
N ILE A 72 -14.39 -16.64 -52.27
CA ILE A 72 -13.00 -16.17 -52.39
C ILE A 72 -12.18 -17.25 -53.12
N LYS A 73 -11.43 -16.88 -54.16
CA LYS A 73 -10.65 -17.87 -54.92
C LYS A 73 -9.54 -18.45 -54.03
N LYS A 74 -9.17 -19.71 -54.25
CA LYS A 74 -8.15 -20.41 -53.44
C LYS A 74 -6.80 -19.66 -53.39
N LYS A 75 -6.39 -19.04 -54.49
CA LYS A 75 -5.17 -18.21 -54.58
C LYS A 75 -5.27 -16.96 -53.71
N GLU A 76 -6.43 -16.29 -53.72
CA GLU A 76 -6.70 -15.09 -52.93
C GLU A 76 -6.76 -15.42 -51.43
N LYS A 77 -7.39 -16.54 -51.04
CA LYS A 77 -7.40 -17.02 -49.65
C LYS A 77 -5.98 -17.20 -49.10
N LYS A 78 -5.10 -17.84 -49.88
CA LYS A 78 -3.72 -18.09 -49.46
C LYS A 78 -2.97 -16.77 -49.29
N GLN A 79 -3.08 -15.85 -50.24
CA GLN A 79 -2.45 -14.53 -50.16
C GLN A 79 -2.90 -13.74 -48.93
N VAL A 80 -4.20 -13.74 -48.66
CA VAL A 80 -4.79 -13.01 -47.53
C VAL A 80 -4.37 -13.56 -46.19
N ILE A 81 -4.41 -14.89 -46.02
CA ILE A 81 -3.96 -15.54 -44.79
C ILE A 81 -2.47 -15.27 -44.58
N THR A 82 -1.65 -15.40 -45.63
CA THR A 82 -0.22 -15.09 -45.55
C THR A 82 0.00 -13.63 -45.12
N ILE A 83 -0.59 -12.65 -45.80
CA ILE A 83 -0.44 -11.22 -45.44
C ILE A 83 -0.86 -10.97 -43.99
N SER A 84 -1.95 -11.59 -43.53
CA SER A 84 -2.46 -11.39 -42.17
C SER A 84 -1.53 -11.99 -41.10
N VAL A 85 -1.03 -13.20 -41.33
CA VAL A 85 -0.07 -13.85 -40.42
C VAL A 85 1.24 -13.07 -40.37
N THR A 86 1.75 -12.63 -41.52
CA THR A 86 2.99 -11.85 -41.58
C THR A 86 2.82 -10.48 -40.92
N GLY A 87 1.69 -9.79 -41.12
CA GLY A 87 1.39 -8.52 -40.48
C GLY A 87 1.33 -8.63 -38.95
N TRP A 88 0.70 -9.68 -38.43
CA TRP A 88 0.65 -9.93 -36.99
C TRP A 88 1.98 -10.34 -36.39
N ALA A 89 2.79 -11.13 -37.11
CA ALA A 89 4.15 -11.43 -36.67
C ALA A 89 4.99 -10.15 -36.54
N ILE A 90 4.82 -9.19 -37.45
CA ILE A 90 5.49 -7.88 -37.38
C ILE A 90 4.98 -7.08 -36.18
N ILE A 91 3.65 -6.97 -35.99
CA ILE A 91 3.07 -6.22 -34.85
C ILE A 91 3.54 -6.82 -33.51
N LEU A 92 3.50 -8.15 -33.36
CA LEU A 92 3.96 -8.83 -32.15
C LEU A 92 5.47 -8.65 -31.95
N SER A 93 6.27 -8.72 -33.02
CA SER A 93 7.71 -8.46 -32.94
C SER A 93 7.99 -7.01 -32.54
N SER A 94 7.24 -6.04 -33.08
CA SER A 94 7.35 -4.63 -32.71
C SER A 94 6.93 -4.38 -31.27
N ILE A 95 5.88 -5.05 -30.77
CA ILE A 95 5.49 -5.02 -29.35
C ILE A 95 6.59 -5.64 -28.49
N PHE A 96 7.18 -6.76 -28.90
CA PHE A 96 8.23 -7.44 -28.14
C PHE A 96 9.53 -6.62 -28.11
N ILE A 97 9.89 -6.00 -29.23
CA ILE A 97 10.99 -5.03 -29.31
C ILE A 97 10.66 -3.82 -28.44
N TYR A 98 9.45 -3.27 -28.54
CA TYR A 98 9.01 -2.13 -27.72
C TYR A 98 9.03 -2.44 -26.22
N LEU A 99 8.56 -3.62 -25.79
CA LEU A 99 8.63 -4.08 -24.40
C LEU A 99 10.06 -4.40 -23.96
N GLY A 100 10.95 -4.81 -24.87
CA GLY A 100 12.37 -5.01 -24.60
C GLY A 100 13.21 -3.73 -24.62
N TRP A 101 12.73 -2.68 -25.30
CA TRP A 101 13.30 -1.33 -25.36
C TRP A 101 12.69 -0.38 -24.35
N MET A 102 11.53 -0.73 -23.77
CA MET A 102 11.12 -0.11 -22.52
C MET A 102 12.29 -0.31 -21.58
N PRO A 103 12.86 0.78 -21.02
CA PRO A 103 13.66 0.60 -19.84
C PRO A 103 12.80 -0.24 -18.89
N LYS A 104 13.32 -1.41 -18.46
CA LYS A 104 12.77 -2.03 -17.25
C LYS A 104 12.58 -0.88 -16.27
N PRO A 105 11.42 -0.69 -15.64
CA PRO A 105 11.28 0.38 -14.68
C PRO A 105 12.46 0.25 -13.73
N GLN A 106 13.42 1.14 -13.93
CA GLN A 106 14.49 1.33 -13.00
C GLN A 106 13.71 2.07 -11.95
N TYR A 107 13.22 1.30 -10.99
CA TYR A 107 12.70 1.83 -9.76
C TYR A 107 13.90 2.46 -9.06
N GLN A 108 14.30 3.62 -9.57
CA GLN A 108 14.91 4.66 -8.79
C GLN A 108 13.72 5.38 -8.21
N GLU A 109 13.20 4.86 -7.09
CA GLU A 109 12.61 5.75 -6.10
C GLU A 109 13.71 6.73 -5.73
N SER A 110 13.73 7.88 -6.41
CA SER A 110 14.16 9.09 -5.74
C SER A 110 13.15 9.28 -4.62
N LEU A 111 13.47 8.74 -3.45
CA LEU A 111 12.82 9.07 -2.19
C LEU A 111 12.85 10.59 -2.09
N ASN A 112 11.77 11.24 -2.52
CA ASN A 112 11.42 12.56 -2.04
C ASN A 112 10.83 12.33 -0.65
N GLN A 113 11.66 11.86 0.29
CA GLN A 113 11.32 11.89 1.70
C GLN A 113 11.07 13.36 2.02
N SER A 114 9.82 13.67 2.31
CA SER A 114 9.48 14.96 2.85
C SER A 114 9.98 14.97 4.29
N HIS A 115 11.19 15.49 4.50
CA HIS A 115 11.69 15.73 5.85
C HIS A 115 10.80 16.80 6.50
N VAL A 116 9.89 16.37 7.36
CA VAL A 116 9.11 17.28 8.20
C VAL A 116 10.03 17.66 9.36
N GLY A 117 10.66 18.83 9.25
CA GLY A 117 11.66 19.30 10.18
C GLY A 117 11.07 19.64 11.55
N LEU A 118 11.13 18.69 12.47
CA LEU A 118 11.11 18.95 13.91
C LEU A 118 12.51 19.45 14.32
N GLU A 119 12.62 20.29 15.35
CA GLU A 119 13.93 20.75 15.83
C GLU A 119 14.71 19.56 16.41
N VAL A 120 15.79 19.15 15.74
CA VAL A 120 16.63 18.02 16.15
C VAL A 120 17.28 18.29 17.50
N ARG A 121 16.90 17.50 18.53
CA ARG A 121 17.41 17.58 19.90
C ARG A 121 18.70 16.74 20.05
N PRO A 122 19.67 17.13 20.92
CA PRO A 122 20.83 16.30 21.21
C PRO A 122 20.45 15.02 21.98
N SER A 123 20.91 13.85 21.55
CA SER A 123 20.52 12.57 22.16
C SER A 123 21.26 12.28 23.47
N HIS A 124 20.52 12.19 24.56
CA HIS A 124 21.06 11.89 25.90
C HIS A 124 20.16 10.98 26.76
N GLN A 125 19.05 10.46 26.23
CA GLN A 125 18.04 9.73 27.00
C GLN A 125 17.71 8.36 26.42
N GLU A 126 17.05 7.55 27.24
CA GLU A 126 16.45 6.27 26.87
C GLU A 126 15.18 6.50 26.06
N LEU A 127 15.01 5.73 24.98
CA LEU A 127 13.75 5.63 24.25
C LEU A 127 12.92 4.50 24.84
N GLN A 128 11.62 4.71 25.05
CA GLN A 128 10.70 3.68 25.54
C GLN A 128 9.59 3.42 24.52
N VAL A 129 9.27 2.14 24.28
CA VAL A 129 8.14 1.70 23.46
C VAL A 129 7.22 0.84 24.32
N HIS A 130 6.02 1.34 24.58
CA HIS A 130 5.01 0.74 25.43
C HIS A 130 3.92 0.12 24.57
N PHE A 131 3.86 -1.20 24.53
CA PHE A 131 2.74 -1.94 23.97
C PHE A 131 1.69 -2.12 25.06
N ILE A 132 0.59 -1.36 24.96
CA ILE A 132 -0.38 -1.21 26.04
C ILE A 132 -1.38 -2.37 25.97
N ASP A 133 -1.54 -3.14 27.06
CA ASP A 133 -2.62 -4.13 27.16
C ASP A 133 -3.98 -3.42 27.34
N ILE A 134 -4.63 -3.16 26.22
CA ILE A 134 -5.99 -2.61 26.14
C ILE A 134 -7.03 -3.71 25.89
N GLY A 135 -6.66 -4.98 26.08
CA GLY A 135 -7.47 -6.12 25.68
C GLY A 135 -7.32 -6.44 24.19
N GLN A 136 -8.44 -6.72 23.50
CA GLN A 136 -8.37 -6.99 22.06
C GLN A 136 -8.28 -5.67 21.29
N GLY A 137 -7.14 -5.46 20.67
CA GLY A 137 -6.81 -4.32 19.83
C GLY A 137 -5.37 -3.89 20.03
N ASP A 138 -4.99 -2.79 19.39
CA ASP A 138 -3.64 -2.28 19.40
C ASP A 138 -3.57 -0.85 19.90
N SER A 139 -2.61 -0.59 20.78
CA SER A 139 -2.18 0.75 21.15
C SER A 139 -0.73 0.71 21.59
N THR A 140 0.10 1.51 20.95
CA THR A 140 1.54 1.57 21.22
C THR A 140 1.96 3.02 21.43
N LEU A 141 2.56 3.30 22.59
CA LEU A 141 3.11 4.62 22.90
C LEU A 141 4.64 4.57 22.79
N ILE A 142 5.23 5.50 22.04
CA ILE A 142 6.67 5.73 21.97
C ILE A 142 6.95 7.00 22.75
N ILE A 143 7.92 6.94 23.66
CA ILE A 143 8.37 8.07 24.49
C ILE A 143 9.86 8.29 24.22
N TYR A 144 10.21 9.50 23.83
CA TYR A 144 11.60 9.94 23.72
C TYR A 144 11.72 11.37 24.27
N ASP A 145 12.33 11.53 25.44
CA ASP A 145 12.30 12.78 26.20
C ASP A 145 10.85 13.22 26.45
N ASP A 146 10.52 14.45 26.08
CA ASP A 146 9.16 15.01 26.13
C ASP A 146 8.37 14.71 24.84
N PHE A 147 8.92 13.93 23.90
CA PHE A 147 8.29 13.62 22.61
C PHE A 147 7.51 12.30 22.67
N HIS A 148 6.23 12.36 22.37
CA HIS A 148 5.29 11.25 22.48
C HIS A 148 4.63 10.94 21.13
N ILE A 149 4.72 9.67 20.72
CA ILE A 149 4.02 9.15 19.53
C ILE A 149 3.05 8.07 19.97
N LEU A 150 1.77 8.22 19.64
CA LEU A 150 0.77 7.19 19.84
C LEU A 150 0.41 6.53 18.51
N ILE A 151 0.61 5.22 18.40
CA ILE A 151 0.16 4.40 17.28
C ILE A 151 -1.05 3.58 17.74
N ASP A 152 -2.20 3.88 17.17
CA ASP A 152 -3.52 3.32 17.49
C ASP A 152 -3.98 3.55 18.95
N GLY A 153 -5.29 3.55 19.15
CA GLY A 153 -5.99 3.80 20.41
C GLY A 153 -6.80 2.62 20.94
N GLY A 154 -6.60 1.41 20.42
CA GLY A 154 -7.31 0.21 20.83
C GLY A 154 -8.80 0.20 20.46
N ASN A 155 -9.56 -0.70 21.11
CA ASN A 155 -10.98 -0.93 20.81
C ASN A 155 -11.93 0.02 21.55
N ASN A 156 -13.13 0.18 21.00
CA ASN A 156 -14.23 0.83 21.69
C ASN A 156 -14.45 0.17 23.07
N GLY A 157 -14.57 0.96 24.13
CA GLY A 157 -14.69 0.54 25.51
C GLY A 157 -13.36 0.36 26.26
N ALA A 158 -12.21 0.56 25.60
CA ALA A 158 -10.88 0.53 26.23
C ALA A 158 -10.31 1.94 26.49
N GLU A 159 -11.08 3.00 26.24
CA GLU A 159 -10.63 4.40 26.29
C GLU A 159 -10.13 4.78 27.69
N ASP A 160 -10.86 4.38 28.73
CA ASP A 160 -10.46 4.63 30.11
C ASP A 160 -9.12 3.92 30.44
N ILE A 161 -8.88 2.71 29.92
CA ILE A 161 -7.62 1.99 30.16
C ILE A 161 -6.47 2.76 29.50
N LEU A 162 -6.66 3.17 28.25
CA LEU A 162 -5.67 3.93 27.50
C LEU A 162 -5.39 5.29 28.17
N LEU A 163 -6.41 6.11 28.41
CA LEU A 163 -6.23 7.45 28.99
C LEU A 163 -5.59 7.41 30.38
N ASN A 164 -6.00 6.47 31.24
CA ASN A 164 -5.37 6.30 32.55
C ASN A 164 -3.90 5.86 32.43
N TYR A 165 -3.56 5.04 31.43
CA TYR A 165 -2.18 4.65 31.18
C TYR A 165 -1.33 5.82 30.71
N LEU A 166 -1.83 6.59 29.72
CA LEU A 166 -1.16 7.80 29.21
C LEU A 166 -0.92 8.82 30.34
N GLU A 167 -1.93 9.07 31.18
CA GLU A 167 -1.80 9.94 32.36
C GLU A 167 -0.77 9.40 33.36
N ALA A 168 -0.77 8.08 33.62
CA ALA A 168 0.11 7.46 34.60
C ALA A 168 1.60 7.49 34.18
N VAL A 169 1.89 7.41 32.88
CA VAL A 169 3.25 7.53 32.34
C VAL A 169 3.66 8.98 32.07
N GLY A 170 2.76 9.94 32.30
CA GLY A 170 3.06 11.37 32.31
C GLY A 170 2.93 12.06 30.94
N VAL A 171 2.18 11.49 30.00
CA VAL A 171 1.88 12.15 28.73
C VAL A 171 1.07 13.43 28.99
N ASP A 172 1.52 14.55 28.45
CA ASP A 172 0.87 15.86 28.53
C ASP A 172 0.35 16.33 27.17
N ASP A 173 1.08 16.04 26.10
CA ASP A 173 0.66 16.18 24.71
C ASP A 173 1.22 15.07 23.81
N LEU A 174 0.78 15.03 22.55
CA LEU A 174 1.21 14.03 21.57
C LEU A 174 1.69 14.72 20.31
N GLU A 175 2.98 14.63 19.99
CA GLU A 175 3.48 15.23 18.75
C GLU A 175 2.99 14.47 17.52
N ILE A 176 2.85 13.14 17.60
CA ILE A 176 2.34 12.33 16.49
C ILE A 176 1.29 11.33 16.98
N VAL A 177 0.13 11.32 16.34
CA VAL A 177 -0.85 10.24 16.43
C VAL A 177 -0.93 9.52 15.09
N VAL A 178 -0.74 8.21 15.08
CA VAL A 178 -0.89 7.36 13.89
C VAL A 178 -2.14 6.50 14.04
N ALA A 179 -3.09 6.66 13.13
CA ALA A 179 -4.24 5.78 12.97
C ALA A 179 -3.95 4.80 11.83
N THR A 180 -3.61 3.55 12.14
CA THR A 180 -3.10 2.63 11.12
C THR A 180 -4.15 2.30 10.08
N HIS A 181 -5.39 2.04 10.48
CA HIS A 181 -6.52 1.77 9.59
C HIS A 181 -7.84 1.92 10.35
N PRO A 182 -9.01 2.01 9.68
CA PRO A 182 -10.23 2.53 10.30
C PRO A 182 -11.02 1.53 11.17
N ASP A 183 -10.41 0.41 11.56
CA ASP A 183 -11.05 -0.61 12.36
C ASP A 183 -11.14 -0.25 13.84
N ALA A 184 -12.21 -0.73 14.47
CA ALA A 184 -12.57 -0.28 15.81
C ALA A 184 -11.53 -0.64 16.85
N ASP A 185 -10.83 -1.77 16.72
CA ASP A 185 -9.75 -2.22 17.58
C ASP A 185 -8.41 -1.52 17.37
N HIS A 186 -8.39 -0.51 16.50
CA HIS A 186 -7.27 0.39 16.26
C HIS A 186 -7.66 1.84 16.57
N ILE A 187 -8.72 2.37 15.95
CA ILE A 187 -9.11 3.77 16.13
C ILE A 187 -10.15 4.01 17.24
N GLY A 188 -10.54 2.96 17.96
CA GLY A 188 -11.63 2.96 18.93
C GLY A 188 -11.50 4.05 19.99
N GLY A 189 -10.35 4.13 20.64
CA GLY A 189 -10.08 5.16 21.65
C GLY A 189 -9.47 6.45 21.14
N LEU A 190 -9.20 6.57 19.83
CA LEU A 190 -8.54 7.76 19.30
C LEU A 190 -9.43 9.01 19.37
N ALA A 191 -10.75 8.89 19.31
CA ALA A 191 -11.63 10.05 19.46
C ALA A 191 -11.45 10.70 20.86
N GLU A 192 -11.45 9.90 21.92
CA GLU A 192 -11.27 10.34 23.30
C GLU A 192 -9.84 10.84 23.56
N VAL A 193 -8.83 10.22 22.95
CA VAL A 193 -7.44 10.73 22.98
C VAL A 193 -7.35 12.11 22.34
N LEU A 194 -7.86 12.28 21.12
CA LEU A 194 -7.86 13.56 20.41
C LEU A 194 -8.75 14.61 21.07
N GLN A 195 -9.67 14.23 21.96
CA GLN A 195 -10.42 15.18 22.78
C GLN A 195 -9.63 15.65 24.01
N THR A 196 -8.75 14.79 24.54
CA THR A 196 -8.07 14.98 25.82
C THR A 196 -6.72 15.66 25.66
N TYR A 197 -5.95 15.24 24.65
CA TYR A 197 -4.59 15.71 24.39
C TYR A 197 -4.56 16.65 23.18
N SER A 198 -3.67 17.65 23.21
CA SER A 198 -3.29 18.39 22.01
C SER A 198 -2.41 17.51 21.12
N VAL A 199 -2.65 17.59 19.81
CA VAL A 199 -1.87 16.82 18.84
C VAL A 199 -1.30 17.74 17.77
N ASP A 200 0.00 17.60 17.49
CA ASP A 200 0.66 18.41 16.45
C ASP A 200 0.50 17.81 15.06
N LEU A 201 0.60 16.48 14.92
CA LEU A 201 0.47 15.76 13.66
C LEU A 201 -0.37 14.49 13.81
N ILE A 202 -1.32 14.33 12.89
CA ILE A 202 -2.10 13.11 12.73
C ILE A 202 -1.68 12.47 11.40
N ILE A 203 -1.28 11.20 11.44
CA ILE A 203 -1.00 10.36 10.28
C ILE A 203 -2.09 9.29 10.21
N ASP A 204 -2.69 9.13 9.03
CA ASP A 204 -3.84 8.25 8.81
C ASP A 204 -3.66 7.52 7.48
N SER A 205 -4.21 6.32 7.32
CA SER A 205 -4.17 5.63 6.02
C SER A 205 -5.04 6.28 4.95
N GLY A 206 -5.87 7.26 5.30
CA GLY A 206 -6.80 7.91 4.38
C GLY A 206 -7.98 7.02 3.97
N GLU A 207 -8.04 5.78 4.46
CA GLU A 207 -9.11 4.85 4.09
C GLU A 207 -10.44 5.22 4.76
N ALA A 208 -11.38 5.67 3.94
CA ALA A 208 -12.71 6.01 4.40
C ALA A 208 -13.51 4.79 4.88
N HIS A 209 -14.13 4.93 6.05
CA HIS A 209 -15.06 3.93 6.58
C HIS A 209 -16.41 4.57 6.99
N THR A 210 -17.43 3.75 7.28
CA THR A 210 -18.79 4.25 7.59
C THR A 210 -19.26 3.95 9.01
N SER A 211 -18.43 3.27 9.81
CA SER A 211 -18.69 2.95 11.21
C SER A 211 -18.92 4.21 12.05
N GLN A 212 -19.61 4.05 13.18
CA GLN A 212 -19.79 5.14 14.13
C GLN A 212 -18.44 5.55 14.75
N THR A 213 -17.56 4.58 15.02
CA THR A 213 -16.20 4.82 15.50
C THR A 213 -15.43 5.73 14.55
N TYR A 214 -15.36 5.39 13.27
CA TYR A 214 -14.64 6.20 12.28
C TYR A 214 -15.19 7.63 12.17
N LYS A 215 -16.52 7.80 12.24
CA LYS A 215 -17.15 9.13 12.26
C LYS A 215 -16.83 9.93 13.51
N ALA A 216 -16.74 9.28 14.68
CA ALA A 216 -16.38 9.94 15.93
C ALA A 216 -14.91 10.38 15.90
N TYR A 217 -14.03 9.49 15.45
CA TYR A 217 -12.61 9.77 15.22
C TYR A 217 -12.42 10.95 14.25
N LEU A 218 -12.98 10.90 13.03
CA LEU A 218 -12.87 11.99 12.05
C LEU A 218 -13.40 13.32 12.57
N LYS A 219 -14.45 13.32 13.40
CA LYS A 219 -14.95 14.55 14.02
C LYS A 219 -13.87 15.19 14.90
N GLN A 220 -13.13 14.39 15.66
CA GLN A 220 -12.06 14.88 16.53
C GLN A 220 -10.82 15.29 15.73
N VAL A 221 -10.48 14.57 14.65
CA VAL A 221 -9.45 15.00 13.69
C VAL A 221 -9.75 16.40 13.14
N GLU A 222 -10.99 16.66 12.71
CA GLU A 222 -11.38 17.99 12.21
C GLU A 222 -11.37 19.08 13.30
N GLU A 223 -11.59 18.72 14.57
CA GLU A 223 -11.45 19.65 15.70
C GLU A 223 -9.97 19.97 15.96
N GLN A 224 -9.08 18.97 15.94
CA GLN A 224 -7.63 19.16 16.09
C GLN A 224 -7.03 20.00 14.95
N LYS A 225 -7.46 19.77 13.70
CA LYS A 225 -7.06 20.61 12.54
C LYS A 225 -7.46 22.08 12.72
N GLN A 226 -8.59 22.36 13.37
CA GLN A 226 -9.00 23.74 13.70
C GLN A 226 -8.13 24.36 14.81
N LEU A 227 -7.52 23.53 15.66
CA LEU A 227 -6.58 23.94 16.70
C LEU A 227 -5.15 24.09 16.20
N GLY A 228 -4.85 23.60 14.99
CA GLY A 228 -3.56 23.77 14.32
C GLY A 228 -2.84 22.47 13.97
N ALA A 229 -3.41 21.31 14.31
CA ALA A 229 -2.83 20.01 13.99
C ALA A 229 -2.69 19.83 12.46
N GLN A 230 -1.56 19.26 12.05
CA GLN A 230 -1.35 18.78 10.69
C GLN A 230 -2.03 17.43 10.50
N TYR A 231 -2.40 17.13 9.26
CA TYR A 231 -2.96 15.84 8.86
C TYR A 231 -2.25 15.39 7.59
N LEU A 232 -1.63 14.21 7.63
CA LEU A 232 -0.96 13.57 6.52
C LEU A 232 -1.55 12.18 6.30
N GLU A 233 -1.58 11.76 5.03
CA GLU A 233 -1.85 10.37 4.66
C GLU A 233 -0.53 9.56 4.68
N ASP A 234 -0.60 8.24 4.54
CA ASP A 234 0.53 7.31 4.72
C ASP A 234 1.51 7.24 3.53
N ASP A 235 1.88 8.41 3.03
CA ASP A 235 3.02 8.61 2.13
C ASP A 235 4.35 8.17 2.77
N ASP A 236 5.41 8.06 1.97
CA ASP A 236 6.77 7.92 2.50
C ASP A 236 7.21 9.20 3.25
N LEU A 237 7.18 9.13 4.58
CA LEU A 237 7.51 10.23 5.49
C LEU A 237 8.69 9.86 6.38
N VAL A 238 9.57 10.82 6.68
CA VAL A 238 10.68 10.63 7.63
C VAL A 238 10.79 11.82 8.57
N PHE A 239 10.78 11.51 9.86
CA PHE A 239 10.89 12.44 10.96
C PHE A 239 12.20 12.17 11.72
N GLU A 240 13.08 13.17 11.72
CA GLU A 240 14.30 13.18 12.52
C GLU A 240 13.95 13.73 13.92
N LEU A 241 13.68 12.84 14.88
CA LEU A 241 13.24 13.23 16.22
C LEU A 241 14.39 13.79 17.05
N ALA A 242 15.57 13.16 16.92
CA ALA A 242 16.81 13.54 17.58
C ALA A 242 18.02 12.93 16.87
N ASP A 243 19.23 13.25 17.32
CA ASP A 243 20.45 12.65 16.75
C ASP A 243 20.45 11.13 16.91
N GLY A 244 20.34 10.43 15.77
CA GLY A 244 20.26 8.98 15.68
C GLY A 244 18.87 8.39 15.93
N VAL A 245 17.82 9.21 16.12
CA VAL A 245 16.44 8.76 16.33
C VAL A 245 15.56 9.18 15.16
N THR A 246 15.12 8.21 14.35
CA THR A 246 14.23 8.43 13.21
C THR A 246 12.91 7.68 13.37
N PHE A 247 11.83 8.33 12.96
CA PHE A 247 10.52 7.71 12.78
C PHE A 247 10.11 7.83 11.32
N GLU A 248 9.79 6.72 10.69
CA GLU A 248 9.50 6.62 9.26
C GLU A 248 8.11 6.02 9.04
N VAL A 249 7.36 6.57 8.09
CA VAL A 249 6.18 5.94 7.52
C VAL A 249 6.62 5.28 6.22
N ILE A 250 6.33 4.00 6.07
CA ILE A 250 6.64 3.22 4.88
C ILE A 250 5.35 3.09 4.07
N GLU A 251 5.32 3.74 2.92
CA GLU A 251 4.19 3.65 1.99
C GLU A 251 4.02 2.18 1.55
N THR A 252 2.81 1.66 1.71
CA THR A 252 2.48 0.27 1.32
C THR A 252 1.64 0.19 0.04
N GLY A 253 1.33 1.35 -0.53
CA GLY A 253 0.50 1.60 -1.71
C GLY A 253 -0.99 1.64 -1.37
N ASP A 254 -1.76 2.37 -2.19
CA ASP A 254 -3.18 2.60 -1.92
C ASP A 254 -4.10 1.45 -2.34
N ASP A 255 -5.31 1.43 -1.77
CA ASP A 255 -6.46 0.63 -2.22
C ASP A 255 -6.14 -0.87 -2.34
N ASN A 256 -5.52 -1.46 -1.32
CA ASN A 256 -5.13 -2.88 -1.31
C ASN A 256 -6.30 -3.87 -1.24
N GLY A 257 -7.54 -3.38 -1.35
CA GLY A 257 -8.78 -4.15 -1.49
C GLY A 257 -9.37 -4.67 -0.17
N ASP A 258 -8.58 -4.65 0.89
CA ASP A 258 -8.98 -4.93 2.26
C ASP A 258 -8.29 -3.92 3.19
N ARG A 259 -9.02 -3.48 4.22
CA ARG A 259 -8.61 -2.36 5.07
C ARG A 259 -7.38 -2.64 5.92
N ASN A 260 -7.20 -3.89 6.34
CA ASN A 260 -6.03 -4.31 7.10
C ASN A 260 -4.76 -4.13 6.26
N ASN A 261 -4.88 -4.35 4.95
CA ASN A 261 -3.79 -4.14 4.01
C ASN A 261 -3.54 -2.66 3.66
N ASN A 262 -4.37 -1.73 4.12
CA ASN A 262 -4.07 -0.29 4.05
C ASN A 262 -3.57 0.21 5.42
N SER A 263 -2.99 -0.68 6.24
CA SER A 263 -2.41 -0.26 7.50
C SER A 263 -1.19 0.63 7.27
N VAL A 264 -1.16 1.78 7.92
CA VAL A 264 0.06 2.59 8.02
C VAL A 264 1.16 1.74 8.67
N VAL A 265 2.25 1.51 7.95
CA VAL A 265 3.43 0.79 8.46
C VAL A 265 4.47 1.82 8.87
N THR A 266 4.99 1.69 10.09
CA THR A 266 6.00 2.61 10.60
C THR A 266 7.24 1.90 11.10
N LYS A 267 8.39 2.55 10.93
CA LYS A 267 9.69 2.09 11.43
C LYS A 267 10.26 3.14 12.38
N LEU A 268 10.71 2.71 13.54
CA LEU A 268 11.41 3.55 14.50
C LEU A 268 12.85 3.04 14.62
N THR A 269 13.83 3.90 14.42
CA THR A 269 15.24 3.56 14.55
C THR A 269 15.88 4.46 15.60
N TYR A 270 16.56 3.86 16.58
CA TYR A 270 17.52 4.56 17.43
C TYR A 270 18.89 3.91 17.25
N ASN A 271 19.77 4.55 16.49
CA ASN A 271 21.11 4.03 16.16
C ASN A 271 21.08 2.57 15.65
N ASP A 272 21.52 1.61 16.47
CA ASP A 272 21.64 0.19 16.12
C ASP A 272 20.38 -0.63 16.48
N VAL A 273 19.37 -0.01 17.10
CA VAL A 273 18.12 -0.68 17.50
C VAL A 273 16.96 -0.17 16.67
N ALA A 274 16.24 -1.06 16.00
CA ALA A 274 15.08 -0.69 15.18
C ALA A 274 13.82 -1.52 15.48
N PHE A 275 12.67 -0.86 15.33
CA PHE A 275 11.33 -1.40 15.50
C PHE A 275 10.54 -1.31 14.20
N LEU A 276 9.70 -2.30 13.91
CA LEU A 276 8.72 -2.26 12.83
C LEU A 276 7.31 -2.46 13.38
N PHE A 277 6.44 -1.48 13.15
CA PHE A 277 5.01 -1.51 13.50
C PHE A 277 4.20 -1.70 12.22
N THR A 278 3.47 -2.81 12.15
CA THR A 278 2.85 -3.25 10.89
C THR A 278 1.34 -3.04 10.81
N GLY A 279 0.73 -2.40 11.82
CA GLY A 279 -0.73 -2.36 11.96
C GLY A 279 -1.33 -3.76 11.80
N ASP A 280 -2.27 -3.90 10.87
CA ASP A 280 -2.87 -5.16 10.47
C ASP A 280 -2.45 -5.66 9.08
N MET A 281 -1.36 -5.11 8.54
CA MET A 281 -0.82 -5.50 7.22
C MET A 281 -0.70 -7.03 7.10
N GLU A 282 -1.29 -7.58 6.05
CA GLU A 282 -1.28 -9.02 5.79
C GLU A 282 -0.30 -9.42 4.68
N SER A 283 -0.16 -10.72 4.48
CA SER A 283 0.84 -11.32 3.58
C SER A 283 0.80 -10.86 2.13
N ASP A 284 -0.29 -10.25 1.65
CA ASP A 284 -0.36 -9.72 0.29
C ASP A 284 0.39 -8.41 0.14
N VAL A 285 0.39 -7.55 1.17
CA VAL A 285 1.14 -6.30 1.18
C VAL A 285 2.57 -6.51 1.69
N GLU A 286 2.78 -7.43 2.64
CA GLU A 286 4.13 -7.85 3.04
C GLU A 286 5.03 -8.19 1.83
N LYS A 287 4.47 -8.87 0.82
CA LYS A 287 5.19 -9.23 -0.42
C LYS A 287 5.60 -8.00 -1.24
N LYS A 288 4.84 -6.92 -1.18
CA LYS A 288 5.08 -5.70 -1.95
C LYS A 288 6.24 -4.90 -1.36
N ILE A 289 6.37 -4.90 -0.04
CA ILE A 289 7.38 -4.10 0.66
C ILE A 289 8.70 -4.84 0.93
N LEU A 290 8.87 -6.10 0.47
CA LEU A 290 10.10 -6.88 0.71
C LEU A 290 11.39 -6.23 0.17
N SER A 291 11.29 -5.25 -0.74
CA SER A 291 12.44 -4.50 -1.23
C SER A 291 12.78 -3.26 -0.41
N ARG A 292 11.94 -2.86 0.55
CA ARG A 292 12.19 -1.76 1.48
C ARG A 292 13.17 -2.22 2.57
N ASP A 293 13.70 -1.28 3.34
CA ASP A 293 14.60 -1.58 4.46
C ASP A 293 13.83 -2.06 5.69
N LEU A 294 13.69 -3.37 5.81
CA LEU A 294 12.95 -4.04 6.86
C LEU A 294 13.85 -4.74 7.88
N ASP A 295 15.15 -4.46 7.90
CA ASP A 295 16.07 -4.99 8.91
C ASP A 295 15.79 -4.30 10.25
N VAL A 296 15.25 -5.04 11.22
CA VAL A 296 14.83 -4.56 12.53
C VAL A 296 15.07 -5.59 13.62
N ASP A 297 15.25 -5.14 14.85
CA ASP A 297 15.40 -6.02 16.02
C ASP A 297 14.05 -6.43 16.58
N ILE A 298 13.10 -5.50 16.60
CA ILE A 298 11.79 -5.69 17.22
C ILE A 298 10.68 -5.58 16.18
N LEU A 299 9.84 -6.61 16.09
CA LEU A 299 8.65 -6.62 15.25
C LEU A 299 7.39 -6.60 16.12
N LYS A 300 6.52 -5.61 15.92
CA LYS A 300 5.11 -5.73 16.31
C LYS A 300 4.39 -6.55 15.24
N ALA A 301 3.94 -7.74 15.60
CA ALA A 301 3.29 -8.66 14.67
C ALA A 301 1.97 -8.07 14.15
N GLY A 302 1.75 -8.15 12.84
CA GLY A 302 0.54 -7.61 12.23
C GLY A 302 -0.72 -8.37 12.63
N HIS A 303 -1.87 -7.70 12.61
CA HIS A 303 -3.19 -8.32 12.71
C HIS A 303 -3.36 -9.16 13.97
N HIS A 304 -2.89 -8.59 15.09
CA HIS A 304 -2.90 -9.19 16.42
C HIS A 304 -2.29 -10.60 16.49
N GLY A 305 -1.41 -10.96 15.55
CA GLY A 305 -0.87 -12.30 15.43
C GLY A 305 -1.76 -13.29 14.66
N SER A 306 -2.56 -12.81 13.70
CA SER A 306 -3.35 -13.63 12.78
C SER A 306 -2.47 -14.59 11.95
N LYS A 307 -3.10 -15.65 11.43
CA LYS A 307 -2.42 -16.54 10.46
C LYS A 307 -2.17 -15.90 9.09
N THR A 308 -2.79 -14.75 8.80
CA THR A 308 -2.72 -14.04 7.52
C THR A 308 -1.56 -13.06 7.42
N SER A 309 -0.99 -12.63 8.56
CA SER A 309 0.18 -11.77 8.67
C SER A 309 1.44 -12.56 9.07
N SER A 310 2.57 -11.88 9.13
CA SER A 310 3.93 -12.39 9.38
C SER A 310 4.27 -13.62 8.53
N SER A 311 4.11 -13.53 7.21
CA SER A 311 4.42 -14.63 6.29
C SER A 311 5.87 -15.08 6.39
N MET A 312 6.17 -16.33 5.99
CA MET A 312 7.55 -16.82 6.02
C MET A 312 8.49 -15.99 5.14
N ALA A 313 8.00 -15.47 4.00
CA ALA A 313 8.81 -14.63 3.12
C ALA A 313 9.14 -13.28 3.77
N PHE A 314 8.18 -12.70 4.50
CA PHE A 314 8.40 -11.47 5.27
C PHE A 314 9.37 -11.69 6.43
N LEU A 315 9.17 -12.72 7.25
CA LEU A 315 10.04 -13.01 8.39
C LEU A 315 11.48 -13.36 7.96
N GLU A 316 11.68 -13.93 6.77
CA GLU A 316 13.02 -14.18 6.22
C GLU A 316 13.74 -12.88 5.80
N VAL A 317 13.02 -11.78 5.57
CA VAL A 317 13.63 -10.46 5.33
C VAL A 317 13.83 -9.74 6.66
N VAL A 318 12.80 -9.70 7.50
CA VAL A 318 12.79 -8.94 8.77
C VAL A 318 13.74 -9.53 9.83
N LYS A 319 13.76 -10.86 9.96
CA LYS A 319 14.59 -11.61 10.95
C LYS A 319 14.61 -11.00 12.36
N PRO A 320 13.43 -10.73 12.97
CA PRO A 320 13.39 -10.02 14.24
C PRO A 320 14.01 -10.85 15.37
N LYS A 321 14.72 -10.18 16.27
CA LYS A 321 15.23 -10.75 17.53
C LYS A 321 14.13 -10.85 18.56
N THR A 322 13.18 -9.91 18.57
CA THR A 322 12.05 -9.88 19.50
C THR A 322 10.75 -9.62 18.76
N VAL A 323 9.67 -10.29 19.16
CA VAL A 323 8.34 -10.09 18.58
C VAL A 323 7.34 -9.77 19.67
N VAL A 324 6.61 -8.67 19.50
CA VAL A 324 5.49 -8.30 20.36
C VAL A 324 4.18 -8.52 19.62
N ILE A 325 3.21 -9.13 20.30
CA ILE A 325 1.86 -9.37 19.78
C ILE A 325 0.85 -8.74 20.72
N SER A 326 0.18 -7.72 20.22
CA SER A 326 -0.96 -7.09 20.90
C SER A 326 -2.23 -7.88 20.57
N ALA A 327 -2.81 -8.52 21.57
CA ALA A 327 -4.03 -9.32 21.44
C ALA A 327 -4.74 -9.44 22.77
N GLY A 328 -6.07 -9.58 22.73
CA GLY A 328 -6.87 -9.68 23.94
C GLY A 328 -6.92 -11.10 24.50
N LYS A 329 -6.90 -11.23 25.83
CA LYS A 329 -7.10 -12.53 26.48
C LYS A 329 -8.48 -13.11 26.15
N ASN A 330 -8.50 -14.37 25.72
CA ASN A 330 -9.73 -15.08 25.29
C ASN A 330 -10.51 -14.37 24.17
N ASN A 331 -9.83 -13.63 23.28
CA ASN A 331 -10.48 -13.06 22.10
C ASN A 331 -11.15 -14.17 21.24
N THR A 332 -12.22 -13.82 20.54
CA THR A 332 -13.00 -14.77 19.74
C THR A 332 -12.36 -15.12 18.40
N TYR A 333 -11.32 -14.40 18.00
CA TYR A 333 -10.60 -14.60 16.73
C TYR A 333 -9.62 -15.78 16.82
N GLY A 334 -9.24 -16.17 18.04
CA GLY A 334 -8.22 -17.20 18.27
C GLY A 334 -6.81 -16.67 18.04
N HIS A 335 -6.60 -15.38 18.28
CA HIS A 335 -5.30 -14.70 18.19
C HIS A 335 -4.54 -14.74 19.53
N PRO A 336 -3.19 -14.75 19.54
CA PRO A 336 -2.34 -15.08 18.41
C PRO A 336 -2.61 -16.49 17.87
N HIS A 337 -2.67 -16.63 16.55
CA HIS A 337 -3.02 -17.90 15.93
C HIS A 337 -1.83 -18.89 16.00
N PRO A 338 -2.05 -20.19 16.30
CA PRO A 338 -0.95 -21.17 16.43
C PRO A 338 -0.04 -21.30 15.19
N VAL A 339 -0.59 -21.05 14.00
CA VAL A 339 0.18 -21.01 12.74
C VAL A 339 1.18 -19.87 12.71
N LEU A 340 0.83 -18.68 13.22
CA LEU A 340 1.77 -17.57 13.35
C LEU A 340 2.85 -17.91 14.38
N LEU A 341 2.46 -18.35 15.57
CA LEU A 341 3.41 -18.73 16.62
C LEU A 341 4.42 -19.79 16.15
N ASN A 342 3.99 -20.77 15.37
CA ASN A 342 4.89 -21.78 14.81
C ASN A 342 5.86 -21.22 13.76
N ARG A 343 5.50 -20.18 13.01
CA ARG A 343 6.40 -19.48 12.09
C ARG A 343 7.45 -18.67 12.86
N LEU A 344 7.03 -17.92 13.88
CA LEU A 344 7.91 -17.07 14.68
C LEU A 344 9.01 -17.87 15.39
N LYS A 345 8.70 -19.07 15.88
CA LYS A 345 9.67 -19.99 16.52
C LYS A 345 10.86 -20.39 15.65
N ALA A 346 10.81 -20.17 14.34
CA ALA A 346 11.94 -20.40 13.46
C ALA A 346 12.99 -19.27 13.50
N TYR A 347 12.62 -18.10 14.06
CA TYR A 347 13.43 -16.88 14.04
C TYR A 347 13.81 -16.41 15.44
N THR A 348 12.89 -16.51 16.41
CA THR A 348 13.15 -16.10 17.80
C THR A 348 12.38 -16.92 18.83
N GLU A 349 12.92 -16.97 20.05
CA GLU A 349 12.26 -17.46 21.26
C GLU A 349 11.62 -16.32 22.07
N ASP A 350 11.99 -15.07 21.80
CA ASP A 350 11.55 -13.85 22.51
C ASP A 350 10.24 -13.32 21.92
N ILE A 351 9.15 -14.02 22.24
CA ILE A 351 7.79 -13.69 21.81
C ILE A 351 6.97 -13.23 23.02
N TYR A 352 6.54 -11.97 23.01
CA TYR A 352 5.77 -11.35 24.08
C TYR A 352 4.34 -11.08 23.62
N VAL A 353 3.35 -11.47 24.41
CA VAL A 353 1.92 -11.33 24.07
C VAL A 353 1.21 -10.57 25.19
N THR A 354 0.55 -9.46 24.87
CA THR A 354 -0.10 -8.60 25.88
C THR A 354 -1.14 -9.38 26.70
N ALA A 355 -1.95 -10.24 26.06
CA ALA A 355 -2.91 -11.14 26.71
C ALA A 355 -2.36 -11.97 27.89
N ASP A 356 -1.07 -12.31 27.85
CA ASP A 356 -0.42 -13.19 28.83
C ASP A 356 0.40 -12.40 29.85
N LEU A 357 1.00 -11.27 29.43
CA LEU A 357 2.03 -10.56 30.17
C LEU A 357 1.61 -9.16 30.66
N GLY A 358 0.48 -8.64 30.20
CA GLY A 358 0.06 -7.26 30.45
C GLY A 358 0.74 -6.29 29.48
N HIS A 359 0.98 -5.05 29.91
CA HIS A 359 1.76 -4.09 29.15
C HIS A 359 3.19 -4.59 28.96
N ILE A 360 3.76 -4.37 27.78
CA ILE A 360 5.14 -4.71 27.46
C ILE A 360 5.86 -3.40 27.18
N VAL A 361 6.95 -3.13 27.90
CA VAL A 361 7.74 -1.91 27.74
C VAL A 361 9.13 -2.30 27.27
N ILE A 362 9.57 -1.73 26.15
CA ILE A 362 10.92 -1.93 25.63
C ILE A 362 11.68 -0.62 25.75
N THR A 363 12.77 -0.64 26.52
CA THR A 363 13.63 0.52 26.75
C THR A 363 14.95 0.34 26.01
N THR A 364 15.43 1.36 25.30
CA THR A 364 16.68 1.29 24.54
C THR A 364 17.51 2.57 24.64
N ASP A 365 18.83 2.41 24.67
CA ASP A 365 19.83 3.48 24.56
C ASP A 365 20.38 3.64 23.13
N GLY A 366 19.75 2.97 22.16
CA GLY A 366 20.15 2.91 20.76
C GLY A 366 21.29 1.94 20.44
N GLN A 367 21.88 1.26 21.43
CA GLN A 367 22.86 0.18 21.19
C GLN A 367 22.31 -1.17 21.68
N THR A 368 21.57 -1.15 22.78
CA THR A 368 20.95 -2.32 23.40
C THR A 368 19.53 -2.00 23.83
N TYR A 369 18.73 -3.03 24.10
CA TYR A 369 17.39 -2.85 24.63
C TYR A 369 17.07 -3.89 25.70
N GLU A 370 16.16 -3.52 26.61
CA GLU A 370 15.62 -4.38 27.65
C GLU A 370 14.09 -4.44 27.53
N VAL A 371 13.51 -5.57 27.91
CA VAL A 371 12.05 -5.80 27.86
C VAL A 371 11.52 -6.00 29.28
N GLU A 372 10.58 -5.16 29.68
CA GLU A 372 9.83 -5.26 30.92
C GLU A 372 8.36 -5.59 30.67
N THR A 373 7.73 -6.27 31.63
CA THR A 373 6.29 -6.59 31.59
C THR A 373 5.61 -6.03 32.83
N VAL A 374 4.50 -5.30 32.63
CA VAL A 374 3.77 -4.59 33.68
C VAL A 374 2.30 -5.05 33.64
N LYS A 375 1.74 -5.40 34.81
CA LYS A 375 0.38 -5.94 34.92
C LYS A 375 -0.61 -4.95 35.50
#